data_AF-A0A357AGJ5-F1
#
_entry.id   AF-A0A357AGJ5-F1
#
_cell.length_a   1.000
_cell.length_b   1.000
_cell.length_c   1.000
_cell.angle_alpha   90.00
_cell.angle_beta   90.00
_cell.angle_gamma   90.00
#
_symmetry.space_group_name_H-M   'P 1'
#
loop_
_entity.id
_entity.type
_entity.pdbx_description
1 polymer ?
#
loop_
_entity_poly.entity_id
_entity_poly.type
_entity_poly.pdbx_seq_one_letter_code
_entity_poly.pdbx_strand_id
1 'polypeptide(L)'
;MKTFKEISLTMVCLVLGIIVAWQFRSVKYNQVLAQYEKKNVSEIIDELLMEKSNNDKLKVRLQELQQEVDAFKNDQTGDQNRLNALEKSVLEARIMAGLETVKGTGIVVAIEPGGFKTIEDRHIEELLNELKATDAQALCVNDERIVATSEIRNAGDYIMINGRQLVPP
;
A
#
# COMPACT_ATOMS: atom_id res chain seq x y z
N MET A 1 -50.06 22.64 53.61
CA MET A 1 -48.84 21.81 53.72
C MET A 1 -48.85 20.54 52.84
N LYS A 2 -50.01 19.99 52.43
CA LYS A 2 -50.07 18.77 51.58
C LYS A 2 -49.72 19.06 50.11
N THR A 3 -50.31 20.11 49.52
CA THR A 3 -50.08 20.52 48.12
C THR A 3 -48.62 20.90 47.82
N PHE A 4 -47.91 21.53 48.77
CA PHE A 4 -46.51 21.90 48.59
C PHE A 4 -45.57 20.68 48.47
N LYS A 5 -45.87 19.59 49.19
CA LYS A 5 -45.11 18.33 49.10
C LYS A 5 -45.36 17.61 47.77
N GLU A 6 -46.59 17.65 47.29
CA GLU A 6 -46.95 17.07 45.98
C GLU A 6 -46.28 17.82 44.84
N ILE A 7 -46.23 19.16 44.90
CA ILE A 7 -45.54 20.00 43.91
C ILE A 7 -44.02 19.79 43.94
N SER A 8 -43.41 19.62 45.12
CA SER A 8 -41.96 19.35 45.18
C SER A 8 -41.62 17.97 44.62
N LEU A 9 -42.48 16.97 44.84
CA LEU A 9 -42.27 15.61 44.34
C LEU A 9 -42.41 15.53 42.81
N THR A 10 -43.40 16.22 42.22
CA THR A 10 -43.56 16.27 40.77
C THR A 10 -42.39 16.99 40.09
N MET A 11 -41.89 18.07 40.69
CA MET A 11 -40.71 18.80 40.20
C MET A 11 -39.47 17.90 40.17
N VAL A 12 -39.23 17.12 41.24
CA VAL A 12 -38.09 16.18 41.30
C VAL A 12 -38.20 15.09 40.24
N CYS A 13 -39.38 14.49 40.07
CA CYS A 13 -39.61 13.49 39.02
C CYS A 13 -39.39 14.05 37.61
N LEU A 14 -39.80 15.29 37.36
CA LEU A 14 -39.63 15.94 36.06
C LEU A 14 -38.15 16.17 35.74
N VAL A 15 -37.37 16.66 36.71
CA VAL A 15 -35.93 16.85 36.55
C VAL A 15 -35.21 15.52 36.31
N LEU A 16 -35.57 14.47 37.06
CA LEU A 16 -35.00 13.13 36.86
C LEU A 16 -35.35 12.56 35.47
N GLY A 17 -36.59 12.76 35.01
CA GLY A 17 -37.00 12.35 33.66
C GLY A 17 -36.18 13.03 32.56
N ILE A 18 -35.90 14.33 32.70
CA ILE A 18 -35.06 15.07 31.75
C ILE A 18 -33.62 14.54 31.76
N ILE A 19 -33.04 14.30 32.95
CA ILE A 19 -31.67 13.76 33.07
C ILE A 19 -31.57 12.39 32.42
N VAL A 20 -32.54 11.49 32.66
CA VAL A 20 -32.56 10.16 32.05
C VAL A 20 -32.74 10.23 30.54
N ALA A 21 -33.63 11.08 30.04
CA ALA A 21 -33.82 11.27 28.59
C ALA A 21 -32.54 11.80 27.91
N TRP A 22 -31.84 12.72 28.57
CA TRP A 22 -30.56 13.24 28.09
C TRP A 22 -29.47 12.17 28.09
N GLN A 23 -29.33 11.43 29.19
CA GLN A 23 -28.41 10.28 29.29
C GLN A 23 -28.67 9.27 28.17
N PHE A 24 -29.93 8.94 27.91
CA PHE A 24 -30.30 7.97 26.87
C PHE A 24 -29.93 8.46 25.47
N ARG A 25 -30.11 9.76 25.19
CA ARG A 25 -29.71 10.36 23.90
C ARG A 25 -28.19 10.40 23.74
N SER A 26 -27.46 10.70 24.81
CA SER A 26 -26.00 10.74 24.83
C SER A 26 -25.37 9.35 24.63
N VAL A 27 -25.88 8.34 25.34
CA VAL A 27 -25.39 6.95 25.21
C VAL A 27 -25.66 6.41 23.80
N LYS A 28 -26.84 6.66 23.22
CA LYS A 28 -27.13 6.27 21.84
C LYS A 28 -26.18 6.91 20.83
N TYR A 29 -25.89 8.20 20.98
CA TYR A 29 -24.97 8.91 20.08
C TYR A 29 -23.53 8.34 20.18
N ASN A 30 -23.04 8.09 21.41
CA ASN A 30 -21.71 7.54 21.63
C ASN A 30 -21.58 6.07 21.18
N GLN A 31 -22.61 5.25 21.37
CA GLN A 31 -22.61 3.85 20.90
C GLN A 31 -22.57 3.75 19.38
N VAL A 32 -23.27 4.64 18.68
CA VAL A 32 -23.27 4.67 17.21
C VAL A 32 -21.88 5.04 16.68
N LEU A 33 -21.22 6.05 17.25
CA LEU A 33 -19.85 6.43 16.86
C LEU A 33 -18.84 5.29 17.10
N ALA A 34 -18.91 4.63 18.27
CA ALA A 34 -18.03 3.51 18.59
C ALA A 34 -18.26 2.27 17.70
N GLN A 35 -19.46 2.08 17.14
CA GLN A 35 -19.74 1.00 16.20
C GLN A 35 -19.19 1.30 14.79
N TYR A 36 -19.27 2.54 14.32
CA TYR A 36 -18.67 2.93 13.04
C TYR A 36 -17.15 2.80 13.05
N GLU A 37 -16.50 3.25 14.13
CA GLU A 37 -15.05 3.15 14.28
C GLU A 37 -14.57 1.68 14.31
N LYS A 38 -15.28 0.82 15.06
CA LYS A 38 -14.97 -0.63 15.10
C LYS A 38 -15.22 -1.34 13.76
N LYS A 39 -16.27 -0.96 13.03
CA LYS A 39 -16.58 -1.56 11.73
C LYS A 39 -15.46 -1.29 10.73
N ASN A 40 -14.97 -0.04 10.67
CA ASN A 40 -13.88 0.35 9.78
C ASN A 40 -12.58 -0.41 10.09
N VAL A 41 -12.23 -0.57 11.36
CA VAL A 41 -11.01 -1.31 11.76
C VAL A 41 -11.11 -2.80 11.44
N SER A 42 -12.27 -3.43 11.68
CA SER A 42 -12.48 -4.84 11.32
C SER A 42 -12.37 -5.07 9.81
N GLU A 43 -12.96 -4.17 9.01
CA GLU A 43 -12.91 -4.23 7.55
C GLU A 43 -11.47 -4.10 7.02
N ILE A 44 -10.67 -3.19 7.57
CA ILE A 44 -9.24 -3.05 7.23
C ILE A 44 -8.45 -4.31 7.62
N ILE A 45 -8.75 -4.93 8.77
CA ILE A 45 -8.10 -6.17 9.19
C ILE A 45 -8.47 -7.32 8.25
N ASP A 46 -9.73 -7.42 7.84
CA ASP A 46 -10.20 -8.45 6.91
C ASP A 46 -9.56 -8.26 5.53
N GLU A 47 -9.45 -7.03 5.04
CA GLU A 47 -8.76 -6.69 3.79
C GLU A 47 -7.26 -7.06 3.87
N LEU A 48 -6.60 -6.73 4.98
CA LEU A 48 -5.20 -7.10 5.22
C LEU A 48 -5.00 -8.62 5.25
N LEU A 49 -5.91 -9.36 5.88
CA LEU A 49 -5.84 -10.83 5.95
C LEU A 49 -6.09 -11.45 4.57
N MET A 50 -7.03 -10.89 3.80
CA MET A 50 -7.29 -11.33 2.43
C MET A 50 -6.06 -11.10 1.54
N GLU A 51 -5.43 -9.95 1.65
CA GLU A 51 -4.23 -9.62 0.89
C GLU A 51 -3.02 -10.47 1.29
N LYS A 52 -2.85 -10.76 2.59
CA LYS A 52 -1.85 -11.74 3.05
C LYS A 52 -2.10 -13.13 2.47
N SER A 53 -3.34 -13.61 2.50
CA SER A 53 -3.72 -14.90 1.90
C SER A 53 -3.43 -14.96 0.40
N ASN A 54 -3.71 -13.87 -0.32
CA ASN A 54 -3.36 -13.74 -1.73
C ASN A 54 -1.85 -13.81 -1.93
N ASN A 55 -1.07 -13.06 -1.15
CA ASN A 55 0.39 -13.05 -1.22
C ASN A 55 0.98 -14.46 -1.00
N ASP A 56 0.47 -15.20 -0.01
CA ASP A 56 0.90 -16.56 0.26
C ASP A 56 0.55 -17.53 -0.88
N LYS A 57 -0.65 -17.42 -1.47
CA LYS A 57 -1.02 -18.19 -2.67
C LYS A 57 -0.10 -17.89 -3.86
N LEU A 58 0.23 -16.61 -4.07
CA LEU A 58 1.16 -16.21 -5.13
C LEU A 58 2.56 -16.80 -4.90
N LYS A 59 3.05 -16.83 -3.66
CA LYS A 59 4.34 -17.46 -3.32
C LYS A 59 4.34 -18.96 -3.60
N VAL A 60 3.27 -19.67 -3.22
CA VAL A 60 3.13 -21.10 -3.53
C VAL A 60 3.14 -21.31 -5.04
N ARG A 61 2.39 -20.51 -5.79
CA ARG A 61 2.34 -20.59 -7.25
C ARG A 61 3.70 -20.32 -7.90
N LEU A 62 4.46 -19.39 -7.34
CA LEU A 62 5.83 -19.10 -7.78
C LEU A 62 6.74 -20.32 -7.55
N GLN A 63 6.65 -20.96 -6.38
CA GLN A 63 7.42 -22.18 -6.10
C GLN A 63 7.06 -23.34 -7.04
N GLU A 64 5.77 -23.54 -7.33
CA GLU A 64 5.31 -24.55 -8.29
C GLU A 64 5.88 -24.29 -9.68
N LEU A 65 5.77 -23.06 -10.18
CA LEU A 65 6.33 -22.69 -11.50
C LEU A 65 7.85 -22.85 -11.53
N GLN A 66 8.55 -22.52 -10.44
CA GLN A 66 9.99 -22.69 -10.35
C GLN A 66 10.38 -24.18 -10.42
N GLN A 67 9.67 -25.05 -9.71
CA GLN A 67 9.87 -26.50 -9.78
C GLN A 67 9.55 -27.06 -11.18
N GLU A 68 8.51 -26.54 -11.83
CA GLU A 68 8.13 -26.93 -13.18
C GLU A 68 9.23 -26.57 -14.18
N VAL A 69 9.76 -25.35 -14.10
CA VAL A 69 10.91 -24.90 -14.90
C VAL A 69 12.14 -25.78 -14.63
N ASP A 70 12.44 -26.08 -13.37
CA ASP A 70 13.61 -26.90 -13.01
C ASP A 70 13.44 -28.36 -13.50
N ALA A 71 12.22 -28.91 -13.46
CA ALA A 71 11.92 -30.22 -14.03
C ALA A 71 12.14 -30.24 -15.54
N PHE A 72 11.68 -29.21 -16.27
CA PHE A 72 11.94 -29.08 -17.70
C PHE A 72 13.44 -28.96 -18.01
N LYS A 73 14.21 -28.19 -17.22
CA LYS A 73 15.67 -28.09 -17.40
C LYS A 73 16.40 -29.43 -17.26
N ASN A 74 15.91 -30.30 -16.37
CA ASN A 74 16.53 -31.59 -16.09
C ASN A 74 16.09 -32.71 -17.06
N ASP A 75 14.99 -32.53 -17.79
CA ASP A 75 14.53 -33.48 -18.80
C ASP A 75 15.33 -33.28 -20.10
N GLN A 76 16.51 -33.92 -20.17
CA GLN A 76 17.51 -33.78 -21.24
C GLN A 76 17.07 -34.36 -22.61
N THR A 77 15.82 -34.80 -22.74
CA THR A 77 15.39 -35.68 -23.85
C THR A 77 14.46 -35.06 -24.89
N GLY A 78 14.10 -33.78 -24.77
CA GLY A 78 13.13 -33.19 -25.69
C GLY A 78 13.27 -31.69 -25.90
N ASP A 79 13.98 -31.32 -26.95
CA ASP A 79 13.89 -30.02 -27.63
C ASP A 79 14.60 -28.85 -26.90
N GLN A 80 15.93 -28.84 -26.98
CA GLN A 80 16.82 -27.75 -26.50
C GLN A 80 16.30 -26.35 -26.84
N ASN A 81 15.63 -26.20 -27.98
CA ASN A 81 15.04 -24.94 -28.43
C ASN A 81 13.89 -24.47 -27.54
N ARG A 82 13.05 -25.38 -27.04
CA ARG A 82 11.94 -25.06 -26.11
C ARG A 82 12.47 -24.68 -24.74
N LEU A 83 13.50 -25.37 -24.26
CA LEU A 83 14.16 -25.02 -22.99
C LEU A 83 14.80 -23.64 -23.06
N ASN A 84 15.54 -23.34 -24.13
CA ASN A 84 16.13 -22.01 -24.33
C ASN A 84 15.06 -20.90 -24.43
N ALA A 85 13.94 -21.17 -25.09
CA ALA A 85 12.83 -20.21 -25.17
C ALA A 85 12.18 -19.96 -23.79
N LEU A 86 12.05 -21.01 -22.97
CA LEU A 86 11.51 -20.92 -21.61
C LEU A 86 12.48 -20.19 -20.67
N GLU A 87 13.79 -20.46 -20.74
CA GLU A 87 14.79 -19.72 -19.97
C GLU A 87 14.79 -18.24 -20.33
N LYS A 88 14.65 -17.93 -21.63
CA LYS A 88 14.55 -16.54 -22.10
C LYS A 88 13.29 -15.85 -21.56
N SER A 89 12.14 -16.51 -21.57
CA SER A 89 10.90 -15.92 -21.05
C SER A 89 10.96 -15.70 -19.53
N VAL A 90 11.57 -16.62 -18.78
CA VAL A 90 11.83 -16.45 -17.34
C VAL A 90 12.76 -15.26 -17.10
N LEU A 91 13.82 -15.12 -17.88
CA LEU A 91 14.73 -13.98 -17.78
C LEU A 91 14.02 -12.66 -18.06
N GLU A 92 13.22 -12.59 -19.14
CA GLU A 92 12.42 -11.41 -19.49
C GLU A 92 11.44 -11.04 -18.36
N ALA A 93 10.77 -12.04 -17.78
CA ALA A 93 9.87 -11.82 -16.65
C ALA A 93 10.59 -11.25 -15.42
N ARG A 94 11.79 -11.77 -15.10
CA ARG A 94 12.60 -11.26 -14.00
C ARG A 94 13.11 -9.83 -14.27
N ILE A 95 13.47 -9.51 -15.51
CA ILE A 95 13.85 -8.15 -15.91
C ILE A 95 12.67 -7.19 -15.72
N MET A 96 11.46 -7.56 -16.14
CA MET A 96 10.25 -6.74 -15.96
C MET A 96 9.89 -6.57 -14.49
N ALA A 97 10.08 -7.60 -13.68
CA ALA A 97 9.89 -7.56 -12.23
C ALA A 97 10.99 -6.77 -11.49
N GLY A 98 12.02 -6.29 -12.19
CA GLY A 98 13.13 -5.55 -11.58
C GLY A 98 14.09 -6.40 -10.75
N LEU A 99 14.06 -7.72 -10.91
CA LEU A 99 14.89 -8.68 -10.15
C LEU A 99 16.26 -8.95 -10.78
N GLU A 100 16.46 -8.50 -12.02
CA GLU A 100 17.71 -8.68 -12.76
C GLU A 100 18.31 -7.32 -13.14
N THR A 101 19.63 -7.24 -13.10
CA THR A 101 20.37 -6.04 -13.51
C THR A 101 20.39 -5.93 -15.03
N VAL A 102 20.06 -4.76 -15.54
CA VAL A 102 20.12 -4.45 -16.97
C VAL A 102 21.23 -3.45 -17.27
N LYS A 103 21.78 -3.52 -18.48
CA LYS A 103 22.78 -2.57 -18.99
C LYS A 103 22.35 -2.11 -20.36
N GLY A 104 22.49 -0.82 -20.61
CA GLY A 104 22.15 -0.20 -21.88
C GLY A 104 22.62 1.24 -21.92
N THR A 105 22.56 1.84 -23.11
CA THR A 105 22.73 3.28 -23.25
C THR A 105 21.61 3.99 -22.51
N GLY A 106 21.96 5.01 -21.74
CA GLY A 106 21.00 5.76 -20.95
C GLY A 106 21.52 7.14 -20.57
N ILE A 107 20.77 7.82 -19.72
CA ILE A 107 21.11 9.12 -19.18
C ILE A 107 21.04 9.07 -17.66
N VAL A 108 21.82 9.92 -17.00
CA VAL A 108 21.74 10.16 -15.56
C VAL A 108 21.21 11.57 -15.38
N VAL A 109 20.08 11.69 -14.68
CA VAL A 109 19.44 12.98 -14.38
C VAL A 109 19.68 13.28 -12.90
N ALA A 110 20.36 14.39 -12.63
CA ALA A 110 20.52 14.94 -11.29
C ALA A 110 19.50 16.07 -11.09
N ILE A 111 18.75 16.00 -9.99
CA ILE A 111 17.77 17.02 -9.61
C ILE A 111 18.31 17.74 -8.39
N GLU A 112 18.52 19.05 -8.51
CA GLU A 112 18.98 19.90 -7.42
C GLU A 112 17.86 20.87 -7.00
N PRO A 113 17.69 21.14 -5.70
CA PRO A 113 16.71 22.11 -5.21
C PRO A 113 17.09 23.53 -5.64
N GLY A 114 16.15 24.22 -6.29
CA GLY A 114 16.31 25.63 -6.66
C GLY A 114 16.10 26.56 -5.47
N GLY A 115 17.17 26.97 -4.80
CA GLY A 115 17.12 27.95 -3.70
C GLY A 115 16.47 27.39 -2.43
N PHE A 116 15.38 28.00 -1.96
CA PHE A 116 14.64 27.58 -0.75
C PHE A 116 13.56 26.51 -1.03
N LYS A 117 13.48 25.95 -2.24
CA LYS A 117 12.47 24.94 -2.58
C LYS A 117 12.98 23.54 -2.26
N THR A 118 12.15 22.74 -1.60
CA THR A 118 12.41 21.31 -1.38
C THR A 118 11.92 20.49 -2.57
N ILE A 119 12.64 19.41 -2.89
CA ILE A 119 12.17 18.42 -3.85
C ILE A 119 11.08 17.59 -3.17
N GLU A 120 9.86 17.68 -3.69
CA GLU A 120 8.72 16.87 -3.28
C GLU A 120 8.64 15.57 -4.12
N ASP A 121 7.93 14.58 -3.59
CA ASP A 121 7.64 13.29 -4.25
C ASP A 121 6.98 13.48 -5.62
N ARG A 122 6.01 14.40 -5.72
CA ARG A 122 5.33 14.70 -6.99
C ARG A 122 6.28 15.11 -8.12
N HIS A 123 7.40 15.80 -7.83
CA HIS A 123 8.35 16.20 -8.88
C HIS A 123 9.08 14.98 -9.46
N ILE A 124 9.37 13.98 -8.61
CA ILE A 124 9.96 12.72 -9.04
C ILE A 124 8.94 11.90 -9.83
N GLU A 125 7.69 11.85 -9.37
CA GLU A 125 6.61 11.15 -10.05
C GLU A 125 6.34 11.71 -11.45
N GLU A 126 6.24 13.04 -11.58
CA GLU A 126 6.07 13.72 -12.87
C GLU A 126 7.23 13.37 -13.81
N LEU A 127 8.48 13.50 -13.37
CA LEU A 127 9.65 13.17 -14.19
C LEU A 127 9.66 11.69 -14.61
N LEU A 128 9.39 10.78 -13.69
CA LEU A 128 9.33 9.35 -13.99
C LEU A 128 8.22 9.03 -14.99
N ASN A 129 7.07 9.70 -14.89
CA ASN A 129 5.97 9.49 -15.83
C ASN A 129 6.31 10.00 -17.23
N GLU A 130 6.98 11.16 -17.34
CA GLU A 130 7.49 11.65 -18.63
C GLU A 130 8.52 10.68 -19.21
N LEU A 131 9.44 10.17 -18.40
CA LEU A 131 10.42 9.16 -18.85
C LEU A 131 9.74 7.85 -19.28
N LYS A 132 8.71 7.39 -18.55
CA LYS A 132 7.90 6.22 -18.92
C LYS A 132 7.11 6.43 -20.21
N ALA A 133 6.78 7.68 -20.56
CA ALA A 133 6.13 8.01 -21.82
C ALA A 133 7.10 7.98 -23.02
N THR A 134 8.41 7.89 -22.76
CA THR A 134 9.45 7.64 -23.77
C THR A 134 9.75 6.15 -23.91
N ASP A 135 10.65 5.77 -24.83
CA ASP A 135 11.14 4.39 -25.01
C ASP A 135 12.09 3.90 -23.89
N ALA A 136 11.94 4.42 -22.65
CA ALA A 136 12.73 4.00 -21.51
C ALA A 136 12.35 2.58 -21.08
N GLN A 137 13.27 1.63 -21.26
CA GLN A 137 13.05 0.21 -20.93
C GLN A 137 13.28 -0.13 -19.46
N ALA A 138 14.08 0.67 -18.75
CA ALA A 138 14.34 0.52 -17.33
C ALA A 138 14.66 1.89 -16.72
N LEU A 139 14.17 2.09 -15.50
CA LEU A 139 14.34 3.32 -14.74
C LEU A 139 14.78 2.97 -13.32
N CYS A 140 15.68 3.78 -12.76
CA CYS A 140 16.04 3.70 -11.35
C CYS A 140 16.13 5.10 -10.74
N VAL A 141 15.88 5.18 -9.44
CA VAL A 141 16.08 6.38 -8.64
C VAL A 141 17.04 6.01 -7.52
N ASN A 142 18.25 6.59 -7.50
CA ASN A 142 19.28 6.32 -6.49
C ASN A 142 19.44 4.80 -6.17
N ASP A 143 19.70 4.03 -7.22
CA ASP A 143 19.86 2.56 -7.22
C ASP A 143 18.59 1.74 -6.96
N GLU A 144 17.43 2.36 -6.72
CA GLU A 144 16.17 1.66 -6.55
C GLU A 144 15.43 1.51 -7.89
N ARG A 145 15.16 0.27 -8.32
CA ARG A 145 14.51 -0.04 -9.59
C ARG A 145 13.03 0.35 -9.55
N ILE A 146 12.61 1.13 -10.55
CA ILE A 146 11.20 1.49 -10.71
C ILE A 146 10.51 0.44 -11.59
N VAL A 147 9.46 -0.17 -11.04
CA VAL A 147 8.56 -1.12 -11.71
C VAL A 147 7.12 -0.60 -11.65
N ALA A 148 6.19 -1.29 -12.31
CA ALA A 148 4.79 -0.89 -12.36
C ALA A 148 4.12 -0.79 -10.97
N THR A 149 4.60 -1.58 -10.01
CA THR A 149 4.08 -1.63 -8.63
C THR A 149 4.93 -0.83 -7.65
N SER A 150 5.85 0.01 -8.14
CA SER A 150 6.71 0.81 -7.26
C SER A 150 5.91 1.90 -6.55
N GLU A 151 6.11 1.99 -5.24
CA GLU A 151 5.56 3.07 -4.42
C GLU A 151 6.56 4.24 -4.36
N ILE A 152 6.04 5.46 -4.44
CA ILE A 152 6.77 6.70 -4.16
C ILE A 152 5.89 7.47 -3.19
N ARG A 153 6.44 7.87 -2.04
CA ARG A 153 5.68 8.63 -1.04
C ARG A 153 6.55 9.59 -0.26
N ASN A 154 6.00 10.75 0.07
CA ASN A 154 6.58 11.64 1.07
C ASN A 154 6.46 11.03 2.49
N ALA A 155 7.56 11.02 3.23
CA ALA A 155 7.65 10.57 4.61
C ALA A 155 8.17 11.68 5.54
N GLY A 156 7.66 12.90 5.35
CA GLY A 156 8.06 14.10 6.09
C GLY A 156 9.35 14.68 5.53
N ASP A 157 10.47 14.36 6.19
CA ASP A 157 11.79 14.94 5.86
C ASP A 157 12.51 14.21 4.71
N TYR A 158 11.97 13.09 4.24
CA TYR A 158 12.56 12.26 3.20
C TYR A 158 11.48 11.65 2.31
N ILE A 159 11.91 11.16 1.14
CA ILE A 159 11.05 10.45 0.19
C ILE A 159 11.32 8.96 0.37
N MET A 160 10.27 8.15 0.32
CA MET A 160 10.39 6.69 0.34
C MET A 160 10.04 6.13 -1.03
N ILE A 161 10.91 5.26 -1.55
CA ILE A 161 10.67 4.51 -2.78
C ILE A 161 10.84 3.03 -2.49
N ASN A 162 9.84 2.21 -2.80
CA ASN A 162 9.82 0.76 -2.52
C ASN A 162 10.22 0.41 -1.06
N GLY A 163 9.78 1.22 -0.08
CA GLY A 163 10.15 1.07 1.33
C GLY A 163 11.59 1.47 1.70
N ARG A 164 12.41 1.95 0.76
CA ARG A 164 13.73 2.55 1.05
C ARG A 164 13.61 4.05 1.24
N GLN A 165 14.23 4.53 2.31
CA GLN A 165 14.42 5.95 2.54
C GLN A 165 15.44 6.52 1.55
N LEU A 166 15.02 7.52 0.82
CA LEU A 166 15.85 8.34 -0.04
C LEU A 166 15.93 9.74 0.55
N VAL A 167 17.15 10.09 0.94
CA VAL A 167 17.51 11.44 1.30
C VAL A 167 18.25 12.01 0.08
N PRO A 168 17.96 13.26 -0.33
CA PRO A 168 18.78 13.90 -1.33
C PRO A 168 20.26 13.85 -0.90
N PRO A 169 21.20 13.49 -1.79
CA PRO A 169 22.53 14.07 -1.75
C PRO A 169 22.47 15.57 -2.09
#